data_AF-A0A1Z3GD37-F1
#
_entry.id   AF-A0A1Z3GD37-F1
#
_cell.length_a   1.000
_cell.length_b   1.000
_cell.length_c   1.000
_cell.angle_alpha   90.00
_cell.angle_beta   90.00
_cell.angle_gamma   90.00
#
_symmetry.space_group_name_H-M   'P 1'
#
loop_
_entity.id
_entity.type
_entity.pdbx_description
1 polymer ?
#
loop_
_entity_poly.entity_id
_entity_poly.type
_entity_poly.pdbx_seq_one_letter_code
_entity_poly.pdbx_strand_id
1 'polypeptide(L)'
;MASIASKGSSLVSTLLTQARPKFNVFMKYARVELTPPTPGDIPAIRDGIARLVSGARTGAWKNLTVKQAWLNSLVAAEVCFWFYAGECIGKRHLVGYDVSE
;
A
#
# COMPACT_ATOMS: atom_id res chain seq x y z
N MET A 1 8.18 41.67 4.95
CA MET A 1 7.18 40.67 5.36
C MET A 1 6.08 40.45 4.31
N ALA A 2 5.41 41.49 3.79
CA ALA A 2 4.32 41.33 2.81
C ALA A 2 4.71 40.65 1.46
N SER A 3 5.92 40.91 0.94
CA SER A 3 6.43 40.32 -0.32
C SER A 3 6.76 38.82 -0.22
N ILE A 4 7.15 38.34 0.97
CA ILE A 4 7.43 36.92 1.21
C ILE A 4 6.11 36.15 1.36
N ALA A 5 5.12 36.75 2.03
CA ALA A 5 3.78 36.17 2.14
C ALA A 5 3.10 36.07 0.76
N SER A 6 3.21 37.10 -0.09
CA SER A 6 2.63 37.06 -1.44
C SER A 6 3.34 36.05 -2.36
N LYS A 7 4.67 35.96 -2.32
CA LYS A 7 5.44 34.93 -3.05
C LYS A 7 5.21 33.51 -2.50
N GLY A 8 5.02 33.35 -1.20
CA GLY A 8 4.65 32.08 -0.58
C GLY A 8 3.28 31.61 -1.07
N SER A 9 2.31 32.53 -1.13
CA SER A 9 0.97 32.22 -1.62
C SER A 9 0.95 31.78 -3.09
N SER A 10 1.78 32.39 -3.95
CA SER A 10 1.88 32.01 -5.36
C SER A 10 2.58 30.66 -5.57
N LEU A 11 3.56 30.33 -4.72
CA LEU A 11 4.19 29.00 -4.72
C LEU A 11 3.21 27.91 -4.28
N VAL A 12 2.42 28.16 -3.22
CA VAL A 12 1.37 27.22 -2.77
C VAL A 12 0.31 27.02 -3.85
N SER A 13 -0.15 28.10 -4.51
CA SER A 13 -1.12 27.95 -5.61
C SER A 13 -0.55 27.15 -6.77
N THR A 14 0.75 27.34 -7.08
CA THR A 14 1.44 26.58 -8.12
C THR A 14 1.61 25.11 -7.73
N LEU A 15 1.95 24.82 -6.48
CA LEU A 15 2.01 23.45 -5.98
C LEU A 15 0.64 22.78 -6.03
N LEU A 16 -0.43 23.48 -5.65
CA LEU A 16 -1.78 22.95 -5.71
C LEU A 16 -2.24 22.66 -7.14
N THR A 17 -1.95 23.55 -8.09
CA THR A 17 -2.29 23.30 -9.51
C THR A 17 -1.55 22.11 -10.09
N GLN A 18 -0.31 21.86 -9.65
CA GLN A 18 0.49 20.70 -10.07
C GLN A 18 0.11 19.40 -9.32
N ALA A 19 -0.24 19.49 -8.04
CA ALA A 19 -0.55 18.34 -7.20
C ALA A 19 -1.95 17.78 -7.48
N ARG A 20 -2.94 18.63 -7.75
CA ARG A 20 -4.33 18.22 -8.03
C ARG A 20 -4.46 17.14 -9.11
N PRO A 21 -3.90 17.29 -10.33
CA PRO A 21 -4.04 16.26 -11.36
C PRO A 21 -3.37 14.94 -10.96
N LYS A 22 -2.22 14.99 -10.29
CA LYS A 22 -1.52 13.78 -9.80
C LYS A 22 -2.31 13.07 -8.71
N PHE A 23 -2.87 13.83 -7.78
CA PHE A 23 -3.72 13.31 -6.72
C PHE A 23 -5.01 12.71 -7.28
N ASN A 24 -5.61 13.30 -8.31
CA ASN A 24 -6.80 12.75 -8.97
C ASN A 24 -6.50 11.38 -9.61
N VAL A 25 -5.34 11.23 -10.25
CA VAL A 25 -4.90 9.94 -10.81
C VAL A 25 -4.66 8.93 -9.69
N PHE A 26 -3.97 9.31 -8.61
CA PHE A 26 -3.79 8.47 -7.44
C PHE A 26 -5.14 8.01 -6.87
N MET A 27 -6.07 8.94 -6.66
CA MET A 27 -7.41 8.64 -6.12
C MET A 27 -8.22 7.72 -7.04
N LYS A 28 -8.05 7.85 -8.36
CA LYS A 28 -8.71 6.96 -9.34
C LYS A 28 -8.31 5.50 -9.11
N TYR A 29 -7.00 5.22 -9.01
CA TYR A 29 -6.51 3.85 -8.82
C TYR A 29 -6.71 3.36 -7.37
N ALA A 30 -6.50 4.23 -6.38
CA ALA A 30 -6.74 3.89 -4.98
C ALA A 30 -8.18 3.41 -4.71
N ARG A 31 -9.18 3.97 -5.41
CA ARG A 31 -10.58 3.54 -5.28
C ARG A 31 -10.88 2.14 -5.82
N VAL A 32 -10.05 1.61 -6.70
CA VAL A 32 -10.28 0.28 -7.29
C VAL A 32 -9.34 -0.77 -6.68
N GLU A 33 -8.10 -0.40 -6.36
CA GLU A 33 -7.08 -1.34 -5.89
C GLU A 33 -6.98 -1.40 -4.35
N LEU A 34 -7.25 -0.30 -3.64
CA LEU A 34 -7.10 -0.22 -2.18
C LEU A 34 -8.45 -0.27 -1.45
N THR A 35 -9.54 -0.52 -2.16
CA THR A 35 -10.86 -0.66 -1.56
C THR A 35 -10.96 -2.03 -0.87
N PRO A 36 -11.48 -2.09 0.36
CA PRO A 36 -11.69 -3.37 1.03
C PRO A 36 -12.52 -4.33 0.16
N PRO A 37 -12.14 -5.62 0.13
CA PRO A 37 -12.85 -6.60 -0.67
C PRO A 37 -14.31 -6.71 -0.22
N THR A 38 -15.20 -7.03 -1.16
CA THR A 38 -16.61 -7.24 -0.84
C THR A 38 -16.80 -8.63 -0.23
N PRO A 39 -17.87 -8.87 0.56
CA PRO A 39 -18.14 -10.20 1.10
C PRO A 39 -18.26 -11.31 0.04
N GLY A 40 -18.64 -10.95 -1.20
CA GLY A 40 -18.71 -11.87 -2.32
C GLY A 40 -17.34 -12.37 -2.81
N ASP A 41 -16.26 -11.66 -2.49
CA ASP A 41 -14.90 -12.03 -2.90
C ASP A 41 -14.23 -13.04 -1.93
N ILE A 42 -14.79 -13.19 -0.72
CA ILE A 42 -14.24 -14.07 0.34
C ILE A 42 -14.09 -15.54 -0.12
N PRO A 43 -15.06 -16.17 -0.81
CA PRO A 43 -14.91 -17.53 -1.30
C PRO A 43 -13.72 -17.68 -2.27
N ALA A 44 -13.54 -16.73 -3.19
CA ALA A 44 -12.44 -16.75 -4.14
C ALA A 44 -11.07 -16.60 -3.45
N ILE A 45 -10.99 -15.74 -2.42
CA ILE A 45 -9.79 -15.57 -1.59
C ILE A 45 -9.45 -16.90 -0.89
N ARG A 46 -10.44 -17.55 -0.28
CA ARG A 46 -10.25 -18.85 0.39
C ARG A 46 -9.72 -19.91 -0.56
N ASP A 47 -10.30 -20.00 -1.76
CA ASP A 47 -9.85 -20.94 -2.79
C ASP A 47 -8.42 -20.64 -3.26
N GLY A 48 -8.06 -19.36 -3.40
CA GLY A 48 -6.70 -18.93 -3.70
C GLY A 48 -5.69 -19.39 -2.65
N ILE A 49 -6.00 -19.19 -1.36
CA ILE A 49 -5.16 -19.64 -0.25
C ILE A 49 -5.03 -21.18 -0.26
N ALA A 50 -6.13 -21.90 -0.47
CA ALA A 50 -6.12 -23.35 -0.53
C ALA A 50 -5.20 -23.88 -1.65
N ARG A 51 -5.20 -23.23 -2.82
CA ARG A 51 -4.30 -23.56 -3.94
C ARG A 51 -2.83 -23.27 -3.63
N LEU A 52 -2.54 -22.18 -2.92
CA LEU A 52 -1.17 -21.88 -2.47
C LEU A 52 -0.66 -22.95 -1.50
N VAL A 53 -1.49 -23.37 -0.55
CA VAL A 53 -1.14 -24.43 0.41
C VAL A 53 -0.94 -25.77 -0.29
N SER A 54 -1.83 -26.14 -1.21
CA SER A 54 -1.69 -27.40 -1.96
C SER A 54 -0.45 -27.37 -2.87
N GLY A 55 -0.19 -26.25 -3.55
CA GLY A 55 1.01 -26.06 -4.38
C GLY A 55 2.32 -26.11 -3.58
N ALA A 56 2.32 -25.60 -2.34
CA ALA A 56 3.45 -25.74 -1.44
C ALA A 56 3.69 -27.22 -1.05
N ARG A 57 2.62 -27.95 -0.71
CA ARG A 57 2.68 -29.37 -0.34
C ARG A 57 3.11 -30.28 -1.49
N THR A 58 2.66 -30.02 -2.71
CA THR A 58 3.00 -30.82 -3.89
C THR A 58 4.38 -30.49 -4.47
N GLY A 59 5.07 -29.46 -3.96
CA GLY A 59 6.39 -29.06 -4.45
C GLY A 59 6.35 -28.21 -5.73
N ALA A 60 5.18 -27.68 -6.13
CA ALA A 60 5.02 -26.88 -7.33
C ALA A 60 5.88 -25.60 -7.35
N TRP A 61 6.26 -25.10 -6.16
CA TRP A 61 7.17 -23.97 -6.00
C TRP A 61 8.56 -24.19 -6.63
N LYS A 62 8.99 -25.45 -6.80
CA LYS A 62 10.27 -25.79 -7.44
C LYS A 62 10.27 -25.55 -8.96
N ASN A 63 9.08 -25.47 -9.56
CA ASN A 63 8.91 -25.24 -11.00
C ASN A 63 8.79 -23.73 -11.34
N LEU A 64 8.92 -22.84 -10.35
CA LEU A 64 8.83 -21.40 -10.56
C LEU A 64 10.13 -20.86 -11.18
N THR A 65 9.98 -19.97 -12.16
CA THR A 65 11.12 -19.21 -12.67
C THR A 65 11.59 -18.18 -11.65
N VAL A 66 12.87 -17.79 -11.68
CA VAL A 66 13.43 -16.79 -10.76
C VAL A 66 12.66 -15.47 -10.82
N LYS A 67 12.23 -15.04 -12.01
CA LYS A 67 11.41 -13.83 -12.19
C LYS A 67 10.08 -13.91 -11.44
N GLN A 68 9.41 -15.05 -11.50
CA GLN A 68 8.14 -15.26 -10.81
C GLN A 68 8.33 -15.31 -9.30
N ALA A 69 9.35 -16.05 -8.83
CA ALA A 69 9.67 -16.13 -7.42
C ALA A 69 9.99 -14.74 -6.84
N TRP A 70 10.76 -13.93 -7.58
CA TRP A 70 11.07 -12.55 -7.21
C TRP A 70 9.83 -11.67 -7.11
N LEU A 71 8.96 -11.68 -8.13
CA LEU A 71 7.72 -10.91 -8.11
C LEU A 71 6.83 -11.30 -6.92
N ASN A 72 6.63 -12.60 -6.70
CA ASN A 72 5.84 -13.09 -5.56
C ASN A 72 6.44 -12.67 -4.22
N SER A 73 7.77 -12.63 -4.11
CA SER A 73 8.44 -12.17 -2.90
C SER A 73 8.24 -10.68 -2.62
N LEU A 74 8.21 -9.85 -3.67
CA LEU A 74 7.95 -8.42 -3.55
C LEU A 74 6.51 -8.14 -3.09
N VAL A 75 5.54 -8.87 -3.66
CA VAL A 75 4.13 -8.78 -3.23
C VAL A 75 3.99 -9.23 -1.77
N ALA A 76 4.67 -10.32 -1.37
CA ALA A 76 4.66 -10.76 0.02
C ALA A 76 5.26 -9.70 0.97
N ALA A 77 6.35 -9.04 0.57
CA ALA A 77 6.95 -7.95 1.33
C ALA A 77 6.00 -6.74 1.45
N GLU A 78 5.29 -6.38 0.37
CA GLU A 78 4.29 -5.31 0.38
C GLU A 78 3.17 -5.58 1.41
N VAL A 79 2.63 -6.80 1.45
CA VAL A 79 1.62 -7.20 2.44
C VAL A 79 2.17 -7.09 3.87
N CYS A 80 3.42 -7.49 4.10
CA CYS A 80 4.08 -7.31 5.39
C CYS A 80 4.24 -5.82 5.77
N PHE A 81 4.54 -4.93 4.82
CA PHE A 81 4.64 -3.50 5.11
C PHE A 81 3.28 -2.88 5.46
N TRP A 82 2.18 -3.36 4.88
CA TRP A 82 0.85 -2.93 5.29
C TRP A 82 0.53 -3.27 6.76
N PHE A 83 1.04 -4.39 7.28
CA PHE A 83 0.92 -4.71 8.70
C PHE A 83 1.62 -3.66 9.57
N TYR A 84 2.86 -3.27 9.25
CA TYR A 84 3.59 -2.24 9.99
C TYR A 84 2.97 -0.84 9.83
N ALA A 85 2.40 -0.52 8.67
CA ALA A 85 1.63 0.71 8.49
C ALA A 85 0.43 0.75 9.45
N GLY A 86 -0.27 -0.39 9.60
CA GLY A 86 -1.32 -0.56 10.60
C GLY A 86 -0.80 -0.41 12.04
N GLU A 87 0.38 -0.93 12.35
CA GLU A 87 1.02 -0.72 13.66
C GLU A 87 1.31 0.76 13.92
N CYS A 88 1.84 1.50 12.94
CA CYS A 88 2.06 2.95 13.06
C CYS A 88 0.76 3.71 13.32
N ILE A 89 -0.34 3.32 12.67
CA ILE A 89 -1.68 3.89 12.94
C ILE A 89 -2.14 3.54 14.37
N GLY A 90 -1.97 2.28 14.79
CA GLY A 90 -2.36 1.80 16.12
C GLY A 90 -1.61 2.50 17.25
N LYS A 91 -0.31 2.72 17.08
CA LYS A 91 0.56 3.45 18.02
C LYS A 91 0.35 4.96 17.98
N ARG A 92 -0.22 5.48 16.89
CA ARG A 92 -0.37 6.91 16.60
C ARG A 92 0.97 7.67 16.55
N HIS A 93 2.07 6.96 16.34
CA HIS A 93 3.41 7.52 16.31
C HIS A 93 4.24 6.85 15.22
N LEU A 94 5.03 7.64 14.50
CA LEU A 94 5.83 7.15 13.36
C LEU A 94 7.15 6.48 13.79
N VAL A 95 7.68 6.84 14.96
CA VAL A 95 9.02 6.39 15.40
C VAL A 95 8.96 5.86 16.83
N GLY A 96 8.93 4.53 17.00
CA GLY A 96 8.82 3.94 18.34
C GLY A 96 7.46 4.21 19.01
N TYR A 97 7.29 3.68 20.22
CA TYR A 97 6.14 3.95 21.06
C TYR A 97 6.41 5.23 21.86
N ASP A 98 5.39 6.06 22.01
CA ASP A 98 5.43 7.17 22.96
C ASP A 98 5.29 6.60 24.38
N VAL A 99 6.43 6.23 24.96
CA VAL A 99 6.52 5.76 26.33
C VAL A 99 6.93 6.96 27.15
N SER A 100 5.94 7.65 27.73
CA SER A 100 6.21 8.62 28.78
C SER A 100 6.72 7.85 30.00
N GLU A 101 7.95 8.13 30.45
CA GLU A 101 8.38 7.79 31.81
C GLU A 101 7.47 8.45 32.86
#